data_AF-A0A7Y5VPM4-F1
#
_entry.id   AF-A0A7Y5VPM4-F1
#
_cell.length_a   1.000
_cell.length_b   1.000
_cell.length_c   1.000
_cell.angle_alpha   90.00
_cell.angle_beta   90.00
_cell.angle_gamma   90.00
#
_symmetry.space_group_name_H-M   'P 1'
#
loop_
_entity.id
_entity.type
_entity.pdbx_description
1 polymer ?
#
loop_
_entity_poly.entity_id
_entity_poly.type
_entity_poly.pdbx_seq_one_letter_code
_entity_poly.pdbx_strand_id
1 'polypeptide(L)'
;MANNGTGETLVRIPAPLRPLTGGAGELRLEGATVGDVLGALERKHKGISDRILDGGKTVRPFVNIFVGSDNVKSLQGLNTRVKSGDVISIVPAVAGGLGVIPAVASRLWRDVIPAKAGIQSQKER
;
A
#
# COMPACT_ATOMS: atom_id res chain seq x y z
N MET A 1 -29.71 -12.08 6.33
CA MET A 1 -28.31 -12.00 6.81
C MET A 1 -27.64 -10.82 6.12
N ALA A 2 -27.01 -9.93 6.87
CA ALA A 2 -26.33 -8.76 6.30
C ALA A 2 -25.13 -9.24 5.46
N ASN A 3 -25.22 -9.08 4.15
CA ASN A 3 -24.04 -9.16 3.29
C ASN A 3 -23.24 -7.89 3.56
N ASN A 4 -22.43 -7.93 4.63
CA ASN A 4 -21.44 -6.89 4.89
C ASN A 4 -20.57 -6.82 3.63
N GLY A 5 -20.63 -5.70 2.92
CA GLY A 5 -19.94 -5.48 1.65
C GLY A 5 -18.43 -5.32 1.82
N THR A 6 -17.78 -6.29 2.45
CA THR A 6 -16.33 -6.47 2.47
C THR A 6 -15.90 -7.07 1.14
N GLY A 7 -15.16 -6.31 0.35
CA GLY A 7 -14.58 -6.79 -0.89
C GLY A 7 -13.27 -7.53 -0.63
N GLU A 8 -13.03 -8.65 -1.31
CA GLU A 8 -11.71 -9.27 -1.32
C GLU A 8 -10.75 -8.38 -2.12
N THR A 9 -9.68 -7.94 -1.49
CA THR A 9 -8.68 -7.05 -2.07
C THR A 9 -7.30 -7.69 -2.02
N LEU A 10 -6.48 -7.39 -3.02
CA LEU A 10 -5.11 -7.86 -3.10
C LEU A 10 -4.18 -6.79 -2.53
N VAL A 11 -3.50 -7.10 -1.43
CA VAL A 11 -2.52 -6.20 -0.81
C VAL A 11 -1.11 -6.59 -1.22
N ARG A 12 -0.40 -5.67 -1.86
CA ARG A 12 0.98 -5.84 -2.29
C ARG A 12 1.95 -5.36 -1.22
N ILE A 13 2.82 -6.28 -0.79
CA ILE A 13 3.76 -6.08 0.30
C ILE A 13 5.16 -5.79 -0.28
N PRO A 14 5.73 -4.62 0.01
CA PRO A 14 7.06 -4.25 -0.46
C PRO A 14 8.11 -5.10 0.24
N ALA A 15 9.26 -5.32 -0.43
CA ALA A 15 10.33 -6.18 0.07
C ALA A 15 10.75 -5.90 1.53
N PRO A 16 10.86 -4.65 2.02
CA PRO A 16 11.23 -4.37 3.41
C PRO A 16 10.21 -4.86 4.45
N LEU A 17 8.95 -5.05 4.06
CA LEU A 17 7.87 -5.51 4.95
C LEU A 17 7.63 -7.02 4.84
N ARG A 18 8.18 -7.69 3.83
CA ARG A 18 8.02 -9.14 3.63
C ARG A 18 8.48 -10.00 4.82
N PRO A 19 9.55 -9.65 5.59
CA PRO A 19 9.90 -10.40 6.80
C PRO A 19 8.78 -10.45 7.85
N LEU A 20 7.89 -9.45 7.88
CA LEU A 20 6.75 -9.40 8.79
C LEU A 20 5.55 -10.22 8.27
N THR A 21 5.51 -10.50 6.97
CA THR A 21 4.46 -11.30 6.31
C THR A 21 4.89 -12.74 6.02
N GLY A 22 5.96 -13.23 6.65
CA GLY A 22 6.48 -14.58 6.39
C GLY A 22 7.02 -14.76 4.97
N GLY A 23 7.42 -13.68 4.30
CA GLY A 23 7.93 -13.68 2.93
C GLY A 23 6.87 -13.39 1.86
N ALA A 24 5.58 -13.30 2.22
CA ALA A 24 4.51 -13.07 1.26
C ALA A 24 4.61 -11.69 0.60
N GLY A 25 4.68 -11.67 -0.74
CA GLY A 25 4.71 -10.43 -1.53
C GLY A 25 3.31 -9.90 -1.88
N GLU A 26 2.29 -10.76 -1.82
CA GLU A 26 0.90 -10.41 -2.05
C GLU A 26 0.02 -11.17 -1.05
N LEU A 27 -1.01 -10.51 -0.52
CA LEU A 27 -1.93 -11.08 0.45
C LEU A 27 -3.36 -10.73 0.08
N ARG A 28 -4.26 -11.70 0.09
CA ARG A 28 -5.70 -11.46 -0.08
C ARG A 28 -6.33 -11.17 1.27
N LEU A 29 -6.99 -10.02 1.37
CA LEU A 29 -7.61 -9.53 2.58
C LEU A 29 -8.96 -8.91 2.27
N GLU A 30 -9.87 -9.05 3.22
CA GLU A 30 -11.23 -8.54 3.10
C GLU A 30 -11.37 -7.24 3.91
N GLY A 31 -12.05 -6.26 3.31
CA GLY A 31 -12.32 -4.98 3.96
C GLY A 31 -13.30 -4.14 3.15
N ALA A 32 -14.00 -3.22 3.81
CA ALA A 32 -14.82 -2.22 3.14
C ALA A 32 -14.01 -0.94 2.86
N THR A 33 -12.97 -0.69 3.66
CA THR A 33 -12.06 0.45 3.54
C THR A 33 -10.60 0.03 3.62
N VAL A 34 -9.69 0.91 3.21
CA VAL A 34 -8.25 0.72 3.38
C VAL A 34 -7.90 0.47 4.85
N GLY A 35 -8.54 1.18 5.79
CA GLY A 35 -8.38 0.98 7.22
C GLY A 35 -8.77 -0.43 7.66
N ASP A 36 -9.91 -0.95 7.17
CA ASP A 36 -10.34 -2.32 7.48
C ASP A 36 -9.34 -3.36 6.96
N VAL A 37 -8.85 -3.18 5.74
CA VAL A 37 -7.89 -4.08 5.11
C VAL A 37 -6.56 -4.07 5.87
N LEU A 38 -6.04 -2.89 6.24
CA LEU A 38 -4.83 -2.78 7.06
C LEU A 38 -5.03 -3.35 8.47
N GLY A 39 -6.22 -3.19 9.05
CA GLY A 39 -6.58 -3.84 10.31
C GLY A 39 -6.60 -5.36 10.19
N ALA A 40 -7.10 -5.91 9.07
CA ALA A 40 -7.03 -7.33 8.78
C ALA A 40 -5.59 -7.82 8.59
N LEU A 41 -4.75 -7.01 7.94
CA LEU A 41 -3.32 -7.26 7.77
C LEU A 41 -2.62 -7.33 9.13
N GLU A 42 -2.89 -6.40 10.04
CA GLU A 42 -2.35 -6.40 11.42
C GLU A 42 -2.75 -7.64 12.21
N ARG A 43 -4.02 -8.05 12.12
CA ARG A 43 -4.52 -9.24 12.81
C ARG A 43 -3.80 -10.51 12.37
N LYS A 44 -3.45 -10.61 11.07
CA LYS A 44 -2.68 -11.74 10.53
C LYS A 44 -1.18 -11.62 10.77
N HIS A 45 -0.64 -10.40 10.75
CA HIS A 45 0.79 -10.10 10.82
C HIS A 45 1.04 -8.95 11.79
N LYS A 46 1.12 -9.28 13.10
CA LYS A 46 1.29 -8.26 14.14
C LYS A 46 2.57 -7.43 13.94
N GLY A 47 2.45 -6.13 14.15
CA GLY A 47 3.54 -5.14 14.06
C GLY A 47 3.80 -4.60 12.65
N ILE A 48 3.03 -5.04 11.63
CA ILE A 48 3.15 -4.49 10.28
C ILE A 48 2.53 -3.10 10.17
N SER A 49 1.42 -2.86 10.87
CA SER A 49 0.76 -1.56 10.88
C SER A 49 1.60 -0.50 11.55
N ASP A 50 2.42 -0.85 12.55
CA ASP A 50 3.38 0.09 13.14
C ASP A 50 4.40 0.62 12.12
N ARG A 51 4.68 -0.12 11.05
CA ARG A 51 5.58 0.31 9.96
C ARG A 51 4.89 1.15 8.91
N ILE A 52 3.56 1.07 8.81
CA ILE A 52 2.75 1.71 7.76
C ILE A 52 2.01 2.93 8.31
N LEU A 53 1.49 2.82 9.52
CA LEU A 53 0.64 3.78 10.22
C LEU A 53 1.38 4.42 11.39
N ASP A 54 1.04 5.66 11.67
CA ASP A 54 1.46 6.39 12.86
C ASP A 54 0.36 6.26 13.92
N GLY A 55 0.68 5.57 15.03
CA GLY A 55 -0.26 5.29 16.12
C GLY A 55 -1.55 4.56 15.69
N GLY A 56 -1.55 3.88 14.54
CA GLY A 56 -2.71 3.20 13.96
C GLY A 56 -3.79 4.13 13.37
N LYS A 57 -3.57 5.45 13.36
CA LYS A 57 -4.61 6.44 12.98
C LYS A 57 -4.38 7.07 11.61
N THR A 58 -3.14 7.24 11.21
CA THR A 58 -2.78 7.92 9.96
C THR A 58 -1.68 7.18 9.23
N VAL A 59 -1.62 7.31 7.90
CA VAL A 59 -0.52 6.73 7.12
C VAL A 59 0.76 7.53 7.38
N ARG A 60 1.88 6.86 7.67
CA ARG A 60 3.16 7.52 7.91
C ARG A 60 3.59 8.37 6.71
N PRO A 61 4.30 9.49 6.93
CA PRO A 61 4.72 10.37 5.84
C PRO A 61 5.59 9.65 4.80
N PHE A 62 6.46 8.74 5.25
CA PHE A 62 7.35 7.93 4.42
C PHE A 62 6.71 6.68 3.82
N VAL A 63 5.39 6.54 3.91
CA VAL A 63 4.65 5.43 3.31
C VAL A 63 3.55 6.00 2.43
N ASN A 64 3.46 5.50 1.21
CA ASN A 64 2.39 5.80 0.28
C ASN A 64 1.57 4.54 0.08
N ILE A 65 0.25 4.68 0.11
CA ILE A 65 -0.67 3.57 -0.10
C ILE A 65 -1.52 3.96 -1.29
N PHE A 66 -1.62 3.06 -2.26
CA PHE A 66 -2.42 3.25 -3.46
C PHE A 66 -3.54 2.24 -3.51
N VAL A 67 -4.72 2.67 -3.96
CA VAL A 67 -5.82 1.79 -4.35
C VAL A 67 -5.92 1.87 -5.87
N GLY A 68 -5.54 0.79 -6.56
CA GLY A 68 -5.29 0.82 -8.00
C GLY A 68 -4.20 1.83 -8.35
N SER A 69 -4.61 2.95 -8.95
CA SER A 69 -3.72 4.04 -9.42
C SER A 69 -3.69 5.26 -8.49
N ASP A 70 -4.62 5.35 -7.53
CA ASP A 70 -4.83 6.56 -6.74
C ASP A 70 -4.23 6.45 -5.34
N ASN A 71 -3.49 7.48 -4.91
CA ASN A 71 -2.91 7.52 -3.56
C ASN A 71 -3.99 7.87 -2.53
N VAL A 72 -4.10 7.09 -1.46
CA VAL A 72 -5.10 7.30 -0.40
C VAL A 72 -4.97 8.65 0.29
N LYS A 73 -3.78 9.26 0.29
CA LYS A 73 -3.55 10.61 0.84
C LYS A 73 -4.27 11.71 0.04
N SER A 74 -4.51 11.47 -1.25
CA SER A 74 -5.30 12.36 -2.12
C SER A 74 -6.79 12.00 -2.14
N LEU A 75 -7.18 10.91 -1.48
CA LEU A 75 -8.55 10.43 -1.35
C LEU A 75 -9.07 10.69 0.08
N GLN A 76 -9.59 9.66 0.76
CA GLN A 76 -10.16 9.75 2.10
C GLN A 76 -9.25 9.08 3.16
N GLY A 77 -7.96 8.91 2.86
CA GLY A 77 -7.01 8.25 3.75
C GLY A 77 -7.45 6.82 4.05
N LEU A 78 -7.48 6.45 5.33
CA LEU A 78 -7.90 5.11 5.77
C LEU A 78 -9.38 4.84 5.50
N ASN A 79 -10.21 5.88 5.41
CA ASN A 79 -11.63 5.75 5.09
C ASN A 79 -11.91 5.56 3.60
N THR A 80 -10.86 5.54 2.76
CA THR A 80 -11.00 5.25 1.32
C THR A 80 -11.67 3.89 1.16
N ARG A 81 -12.85 3.88 0.52
CA ARG A 81 -13.57 2.65 0.23
C ARG A 81 -12.81 1.82 -0.79
N VAL A 82 -12.83 0.51 -0.57
CA VAL A 82 -12.26 -0.48 -1.48
C VAL A 82 -13.35 -1.45 -1.89
N LYS A 83 -13.26 -1.96 -3.12
CA LYS A 83 -14.19 -2.91 -3.71
C LYS A 83 -13.50 -4.25 -3.91
N SER A 84 -14.29 -5.29 -4.10
CA SER A 84 -13.76 -6.60 -4.44
C SER A 84 -12.99 -6.53 -5.77
N GLY A 85 -11.79 -7.11 -5.79
CA GLY A 85 -10.87 -7.04 -6.94
C GLY A 85 -9.93 -5.84 -6.93
N ASP A 86 -10.09 -4.88 -6.01
CA ASP A 86 -9.15 -3.77 -5.91
C ASP A 86 -7.78 -4.25 -5.41
N VAL A 87 -6.75 -3.58 -5.89
CA VAL A 87 -5.36 -3.82 -5.51
C VAL A 87 -4.87 -2.68 -4.63
N ILE A 88 -4.46 -2.99 -3.41
CA ILE A 88 -3.84 -2.04 -2.49
C ILE A 88 -2.33 -2.21 -2.55
N SER A 89 -1.61 -1.16 -2.91
CA SER A 89 -0.15 -1.20 -3.01
C SER A 89 0.51 -0.33 -1.95
N ILE A 90 1.35 -0.95 -1.12
CA ILE A 90 2.12 -0.25 -0.08
C ILE A 90 3.50 0.06 -0.63
N VAL A 91 3.80 1.34 -0.76
CA VAL A 91 5.06 1.86 -1.33
C VAL A 91 5.80 2.66 -0.24
N PRO A 92 6.93 2.16 0.28
CA PRO A 92 7.79 2.96 1.12
C PRO A 92 8.44 4.07 0.29
N ALA A 93 8.41 5.31 0.77
CA ALA A 93 9.09 6.44 0.16
C ALA A 93 10.63 6.26 0.14
N VAL A 94 11.14 5.37 1.00
CA VAL A 94 12.57 5.02 1.10
C VAL A 94 13.03 3.93 0.13
N ALA A 95 12.19 3.49 -0.83
CA ALA A 95 12.55 2.42 -1.78
C ALA A 95 13.65 2.79 -2.81
N GLY A 96 14.28 3.96 -2.67
CA GLY A 96 15.43 4.38 -3.46
C GLY A 96 16.55 4.88 -2.55
N GLY A 97 17.56 4.04 -2.33
CA GLY A 97 18.91 4.58 -2.28
C GLY A 97 19.17 5.19 -3.66
N LEU A 98 19.19 6.52 -3.73
CA LEU A 98 19.11 7.36 -4.93
C LEU A 98 17.75 7.31 -5.65
N GLY A 99 17.31 8.47 -6.13
CA GLY A 99 16.01 8.73 -6.77
C GLY A 99 15.81 8.01 -8.11
N VAL A 100 15.84 6.68 -8.08
CA VAL A 100 15.48 5.81 -9.19
C VAL A 100 14.66 4.68 -8.60
N ILE A 101 13.48 4.45 -9.18
CA ILE A 101 12.73 3.21 -8.98
C ILE A 101 13.72 2.07 -9.33
N PRO A 102 14.04 1.12 -8.44
CA PRO A 102 15.03 0.08 -8.76
C PRO A 102 14.64 -0.60 -10.06
N ALA A 103 15.58 -0.81 -10.99
CA ALA A 103 15.30 -1.50 -12.27
C ALA A 103 14.66 -2.89 -12.06
N VAL A 104 14.90 -3.51 -10.90
CA VAL A 104 14.24 -4.75 -10.44
C VAL A 104 12.77 -4.55 -10.01
N ALA A 105 12.41 -3.37 -9.51
CA ALA A 105 11.02 -2.96 -9.27
C ALA A 105 10.30 -2.59 -10.57
N SER A 106 11.03 -2.22 -11.62
CA SER A 106 10.45 -1.81 -12.91
C SER A 106 9.65 -2.93 -13.61
N ARG A 107 9.85 -4.21 -13.30
CA ARG A 107 9.06 -5.31 -13.88
C ARG A 107 7.82 -5.71 -13.06
N LEU A 108 7.84 -5.48 -11.76
CA LEU A 108 6.73 -5.83 -10.84
C LEU A 108 5.76 -4.66 -10.59
N TRP A 109 6.20 -3.43 -10.86
CA TRP A 109 5.47 -2.20 -10.50
C TRP A 109 5.10 -1.32 -11.71
N ARG A 110 5.48 -1.73 -12.94
CA ARG A 110 5.17 -1.01 -14.19
C ARG A 110 3.66 -0.85 -14.43
N ASP A 111 2.87 -1.82 -13.98
CA ASP A 111 1.41 -1.82 -14.14
C ASP A 111 0.66 -1.14 -12.97
N VAL A 112 1.38 -0.69 -11.94
CA VAL A 112 0.79 -0.19 -10.67
C VAL A 112 0.89 1.32 -10.54
N ILE A 113 1.97 1.91 -11.05
CA ILE A 113 2.19 3.36 -10.99
C ILE A 113 1.96 3.92 -12.39
N PRO A 114 0.85 4.63 -12.67
CA PRO A 114 0.70 5.31 -13.94
C PRO A 114 1.83 6.32 -14.10
N ALA A 115 2.36 6.50 -15.31
CA ALA A 115 3.45 7.44 -15.63
C ALA A 115 3.19 8.91 -15.21
N LYS A 116 1.99 9.22 -14.70
CA LYS A 116 1.58 10.52 -14.15
C LYS A 116 1.71 10.66 -12.63
N ALA A 117 2.09 9.61 -11.89
CA ALA A 117 2.41 9.78 -10.47
C ALA A 117 3.70 10.58 -10.38
N GLY A 118 3.56 11.90 -10.18
CA GLY A 118 4.60 12.90 -10.33
C GLY A 118 5.96 12.49 -9.78
N ILE A 119 6.82 12.02 -10.68
CA ILE A 119 8.27 12.07 -10.49
C ILE A 119 8.61 13.55 -10.69
N GLN A 120 8.42 14.35 -9.64
CA GLN A 120 8.97 15.70 -9.66
C GLN A 120 10.48 15.53 -9.61
N SER A 121 11.12 15.67 -10.77
CA SER A 121 12.56 15.76 -10.92
C SER A 121 13.11 16.71 -9.85
N GLN A 122 13.79 16.13 -8.85
CA GLN A 122 14.75 16.87 -8.05
C GLN A 122 15.84 17.30 -9.01
N LYS A 123 15.73 18.54 -9.48
CA LYS A 123 16.74 19.21 -10.28
C LYS A 123 17.98 19.34 -9.40
N GLU A 124 19.01 18.57 -9.74
CA GLU A 124 20.37 18.70 -9.20
C GLU A 124 20.78 20.18 -9.23
N ARG A 125 21.28 20.67 -8.08
CA ARG A 125 22.10 21.90 -8.03
C ARG A 125 23.55 21.49 -8.03
#